data_AF-A0A7V6W759-F1
#
_entry.id   AF-A0A7V6W759-F1
#
_cell.length_a   1.000
_cell.length_b   1.000
_cell.length_c   1.000
_cell.angle_alpha   90.00
_cell.angle_beta   90.00
_cell.angle_gamma   90.00
#
_symmetry.space_group_name_H-M   'P 1'
#
loop_
_entity.id
_entity.type
_entity.pdbx_description
1 polymer ?
#
loop_
_entity_poly.entity_id
_entity_poly.type
_entity_poly.pdbx_seq_one_letter_code
_entity_poly.pdbx_strand_id
1 'polypeptide(L)' 'MMERQFKKTICGRELLVKTGKIAQLANGAAWMQYGDTVVMCTATASSTPRPGIDFFPLSVD' A
#
# COMPACT_ATOMS: atom_id res chain seq x y z
N MET A 1 3.97 15.20 2.64
CA MET A 1 4.66 14.79 1.39
C MET A 1 3.80 15.16 0.18
N MET A 2 4.38 15.30 -1.01
CA MET A 2 3.62 15.54 -2.24
C MET A 2 2.92 14.24 -2.68
N GLU A 3 1.65 14.33 -3.10
CA GLU A 3 0.90 13.19 -3.65
C GLU A 3 1.51 12.77 -4.99
N ARG A 4 1.77 11.47 -5.15
CA ARG A 4 2.19 10.88 -6.43
C ARG A 4 1.07 10.02 -6.97
N GLN A 5 0.84 10.09 -8.28
CA GLN A 5 -0.18 9.30 -8.97
C GLN A 5 0.46 8.45 -10.07
N PHE A 6 0.03 7.20 -10.15
CA PHE A 6 0.43 6.25 -11.19
C PHE A 6 -0.83 5.71 -11.86
N LYS A 7 -0.79 5.58 -13.18
CA LYS A 7 -1.92 5.14 -14.00
C LYS A 7 -1.49 4.01 -14.93
N LYS A 8 -2.33 3.00 -15.09
CA LYS A 8 -2.12 1.94 -16.07
C LYS A 8 -3.46 1.41 -16.59
N THR A 9 -3.61 1.30 -17.90
CA THR A 9 -4.75 0.60 -18.48
C THR A 9 -4.58 -0.90 -18.32
N ILE A 10 -5.52 -1.55 -17.65
CA ILE A 10 -5.58 -3.01 -17.46
C ILE A 10 -6.97 -3.45 -17.89
N CYS A 11 -7.08 -4.45 -18.77
CA CYS A 11 -8.35 -4.99 -19.27
C CYS A 11 -9.36 -3.90 -19.70
N GLY A 12 -8.88 -2.88 -20.43
CA GLY A 12 -9.72 -1.81 -20.99
C GLY A 12 -10.17 -0.72 -20.00
N ARG A 13 -9.70 -0.73 -18.75
CA ARG A 13 -10.02 0.29 -17.75
C ARG A 13 -8.76 0.84 -17.10
N GLU A 14 -8.80 2.09 -16.61
CA GLU A 14 -7.68 2.70 -15.89
C GLU A 14 -7.61 2.19 -14.45
N LEU A 15 -6.46 1.64 -14.07
CA LEU A 15 -6.04 1.47 -12.68
C LEU A 15 -5.30 2.75 -12.27
N LEU A 16 -5.77 3.40 -11.20
CA LEU A 16 -5.15 4.56 -10.59
C LEU A 16 -4.60 4.19 -9.22
N VAL A 17 -3.33 4.50 -8.97
CA VAL A 17 -2.67 4.32 -7.67
C VAL A 17 -2.14 5.66 -7.18
N LYS A 18 -2.49 6.03 -5.94
CA LYS A 18 -2.02 7.26 -5.28
C LYS A 18 -1.22 6.92 -4.02
N THR A 19 -0.15 7.66 -3.77
CA THR A 19 0.68 7.52 -2.56
C THR A 19 1.16 8.88 -2.05
N GLY A 20 1.52 8.97 -0.77
CA GLY A 20 2.15 10.15 -0.16
C GLY A 20 1.21 11.18 0.46
N LYS A 21 -0.12 11.04 0.32
CA LYS A 21 -1.11 11.95 0.92
C LYS A 21 -1.76 11.40 2.19
N ILE A 22 -2.14 10.13 2.19
CA ILE A 22 -2.91 9.48 3.27
C ILE A 22 -2.04 8.41 3.95
N ALA A 23 -2.31 8.13 5.23
CA ALA A 23 -1.63 7.10 6.03
C ALA A 23 -0.10 7.26 6.10
N GLN A 24 0.38 8.51 6.24
CA GLN A 24 1.81 8.86 6.21
C GLN A 24 2.64 8.29 7.38
N LEU A 25 2.00 7.70 8.39
CA LEU A 25 2.69 7.01 9.49
C LEU A 25 3.00 5.54 9.17
N ALA A 26 2.40 4.96 8.13
CA ALA A 26 2.75 3.62 7.67
C ALA A 26 4.08 3.65 6.89
N ASN A 27 4.82 2.55 6.86
CA ASN A 27 6.04 2.43 6.04
C ASN A 27 5.71 2.57 4.54
N GLY A 28 4.55 2.05 4.12
CA GLY A 28 4.00 2.24 2.78
C GLY A 28 2.48 2.35 2.80
N ALA A 29 1.93 3.20 1.91
CA ALA A 29 0.50 3.33 1.71
C ALA A 29 0.18 3.58 0.22
N ALA A 30 -0.82 2.85 -0.28
CA ALA A 30 -1.32 2.94 -1.64
C ALA A 30 -2.86 2.99 -1.62
N TRP A 31 -3.41 4.12 -2.06
CA TRP A 31 -4.82 4.23 -2.37
C TRP A 31 -5.01 3.83 -3.83
N MET A 32 -5.82 2.80 -4.10
CA MET A 32 -5.99 2.25 -5.44
C MET A 32 -7.46 2.30 -5.86
N GLN A 33 -7.68 2.65 -7.11
CA GLN A 33 -9.00 2.70 -7.72
C GLN A 33 -8.98 2.05 -9.09
N TYR A 34 -9.97 1.21 -9.36
CA TYR A 34 -10.18 0.58 -10.65
C TYR A 34 -11.67 0.60 -11.01
N GLY A 35 -12.04 1.50 -11.92
CA GLY A 35 -13.45 1.89 -12.08
C GLY A 35 -13.99 2.51 -10.79
N ASP A 36 -15.17 2.06 -10.35
CA ASP A 36 -15.82 2.58 -9.14
C ASP A 36 -15.33 1.92 -7.84
N THR A 37 -14.52 0.86 -7.93
CA THR A 37 -14.01 0.15 -6.75
C THR A 37 -12.73 0.81 -6.24
N VAL A 38 -12.66 1.02 -4.93
CA VAL A 38 -11.53 1.62 -4.23
C VAL A 38 -11.07 0.70 -3.10
N VAL A 39 -9.75 0.53 -2.99
CA VAL A 39 -9.11 -0.14 -1.84
C VAL A 39 -7.97 0.72 -1.29
N MET A 40 -7.80 0.68 0.02
CA MET A 40 -6.63 1.25 0.69
C MET A 40 -5.73 0.12 1.16
N CYS A 41 -4.48 0.10 0.72
CA CYS A 41 -3.48 -0.83 1.19
C CYS A 41 -2.41 -0.09 1.99
N THR A 42 -2.17 -0.54 3.21
CA THR A 42 -1.07 -0.07 4.06
C THR A 42 -0.15 -1.24 4.36
N ALA A 43 1.14 -0.95 4.50
CA ALA A 43 2.14 -1.92 4.93
C ALA A 43 2.98 -1.30 6.04
N THR A 44 3.12 -2.02 7.14
CA THR A 44 3.98 -1.65 8.26
C THR A 44 5.00 -2.75 8.52
N ALA A 45 6.19 -2.34 8.93
CA ALA A 45 7.28 -3.24 9.26
C ALA A 45 8.11 -2.61 10.38
N SER A 46 8.51 -3.44 11.35
CA SER A 46 9.49 -3.03 12.35
C SER A 46 10.84 -2.78 11.68
N SER A 47 11.63 -1.83 12.22
CA SER A 47 12.98 -1.56 11.74
C SER A 47 13.98 -2.67 12.09
N THR A 48 13.63 -3.54 13.03
CA THR A 48 14.45 -4.65 13.50
C THR A 48 13.63 -5.93 13.61
N PRO A 49 14.24 -7.12 13.44
CA PRO A 49 13.57 -8.39 13.67
C PRO A 49 13.12 -8.55 15.12
N ARG A 50 12.02 -9.29 15.35
CA ARG A 50 11.57 -9.61 16.71
C ARG A 50 12.55 -10.61 17.34
N PRO A 51 13.11 -10.35 18.54
CA PRO A 51 14.00 -11.29 19.19
C PRO A 51 13.30 -12.63 19.50
N GLY A 52 14.04 -13.73 19.33
CA GLY A 52 13.59 -15.07 19.74
C GLY A 52 12.56 -15.73 18.82
N ILE A 53 12.32 -15.20 17.62
CA ILE A 53 11.50 -15.85 16.60
C ILE A 53 12.38 -16.61 15.60
N ASP A 54 11.89 -17.74 15.10
CA ASP A 54 12.53 -18.60 14.10
C ASP A 54 11.77 -18.63 12.76
N PHE A 55 10.72 -17.83 12.63
CA PHE A 55 9.89 -17.68 11.43
C PHE A 55 9.67 -16.21 11.09
N PHE A 56 9.15 -15.94 9.89
CA PHE A 56 8.78 -14.59 9.45
C PHE A 56 7.31 -14.27 9.81
N PRO A 57 7.03 -13.35 10.75
CA PRO A 57 5.67 -13.07 11.18
C PRO A 57 5.00 -12.07 10.22
N LEU A 58 4.36 -12.61 9.17
CA LEU A 58 3.56 -11.86 8.21
C LEU A 58 2.06 -12.11 8.45
N SER A 59 1.28 -11.04 8.51
CA SER A 59 -0.19 -11.08 8.56
C SER A 59 -0.77 -10.19 7.46
N VAL A 60 -1.96 -10.55 6.98
CA VAL A 60 -2.76 -9.77 6.01
C VAL A 60 -4.19 -9.78 6.49
N ASP A 61 -4.79 -8.59 6.57
CA ASP A 61 -6.21 -8.37 6.88
C ASP A 61 -6.98 -7.92 5.63
#